data_AF-A0A2N9MKX0-F1
#
_entry.id   AF-A0A2N9MKX0-F1
#
_cell.length_a   1.000
_cell.length_b   1.000
_cell.length_c   1.000
_cell.angle_alpha   90.00
_cell.angle_beta   90.00
_cell.angle_gamma   90.00
#
_symmetry.space_group_name_H-M   'P 1'
#
loop_
_entity.id
_entity.type
_entity.pdbx_description
1 polymer ?
#
loop_
_entity_poly.entity_id
_entity_poly.type
_entity_poly.pdbx_seq_one_letter_code
_entity_poly.pdbx_strand_id
1 'polypeptide(L)'
;METADFYAVADVNLAGEFDPSRATVLPKPDADPAMDVARRTHTFQEFLRFSQFPVWQVVAMPEPEGAKEVRLVDLRFRTFTARATVDSRLRVLNESFFFGSGRPK
;
A
#
# COMPACT_ATOMS: atom_id res chain seq x y z
N MET A 1 -0.09 18.52 -10.14
CA MET A 1 -1.44 18.47 -9.56
C MET A 1 -1.31 17.72 -8.25
N GLU A 2 -1.57 18.38 -7.13
CA GLU A 2 -1.56 17.77 -5.81
C GLU A 2 -2.83 16.91 -5.67
N THR A 3 -2.67 15.62 -5.35
CA THR A 3 -3.81 14.71 -5.13
C THR A 3 -4.19 14.73 -3.66
N ALA A 4 -5.47 14.70 -3.33
CA ALA A 4 -5.98 14.65 -1.95
C ALA A 4 -5.24 13.62 -1.07
N ASP A 5 -5.10 13.91 0.23
CA ASP A 5 -4.32 13.11 1.19
C ASP A 5 -4.97 11.78 1.59
N PHE A 6 -6.06 11.39 0.94
CA PHE A 6 -6.78 10.15 1.23
C PHE A 6 -7.45 9.58 -0.02
N TYR A 7 -7.87 8.33 0.09
CA TYR A 7 -8.83 7.69 -0.79
C TYR A 7 -10.17 7.52 -0.05
N ALA A 8 -11.29 7.75 -0.75
CA ALA A 8 -12.62 7.43 -0.24
C ALA A 8 -13.18 6.24 -1.02
N VAL A 9 -13.55 5.17 -0.33
CA VAL A 9 -14.08 3.94 -0.93
C VAL A 9 -15.51 3.74 -0.46
N ALA A 10 -16.47 3.71 -1.39
CA ALA A 10 -17.87 3.46 -1.12
C ALA A 10 -18.43 2.42 -2.08
N ASP A 11 -19.30 1.56 -1.56
CA ASP A 11 -20.12 0.68 -2.39
C ASP A 11 -21.27 1.50 -2.98
N VAL A 12 -21.41 1.45 -4.31
CA VAL A 12 -22.45 2.18 -5.02
C VAL A 12 -23.65 1.25 -5.26
N ASN A 13 -24.79 1.58 -4.66
CA ASN A 13 -26.07 0.96 -5.02
C ASN A 13 -26.65 1.68 -6.24
N LEU A 14 -26.65 1.03 -7.40
CA LEU A 14 -27.16 1.61 -8.65
C LEU A 14 -28.69 1.82 -8.66
N ALA A 15 -29.42 1.21 -7.73
CA ALA A 15 -30.88 1.35 -7.62
C ALA A 15 -31.33 2.45 -6.65
N GLY A 16 -30.39 3.16 -6.00
CA GLY A 16 -30.69 4.23 -5.03
C GLY A 16 -29.84 5.47 -5.24
N GLU A 17 -30.05 6.48 -4.41
CA GLU A 17 -29.21 7.68 -4.41
C GLU A 17 -27.84 7.37 -3.77
N PHE A 18 -26.79 7.94 -4.37
CA PHE A 18 -25.44 7.81 -3.86
C PHE A 18 -25.17 8.85 -2.76
N ASP A 19 -24.88 8.38 -1.55
CA ASP A 19 -24.44 9.21 -0.43
C ASP A 19 -22.93 9.07 -0.23
N PRO A 20 -22.11 10.03 -0.70
CA PRO A 20 -20.66 9.97 -0.59
C PRO A 20 -20.15 10.09 0.85
N SER A 21 -20.95 10.60 1.80
CA SER A 21 -20.53 10.75 3.20
C SER A 21 -20.33 9.41 3.91
N ARG A 22 -20.86 8.33 3.34
CA ARG A 22 -20.75 6.96 3.86
C ARG A 22 -19.49 6.22 3.42
N ALA A 23 -18.62 6.87 2.64
CA ALA A 23 -17.39 6.28 2.17
C ALA A 23 -16.42 5.97 3.32
N THR A 24 -15.72 4.84 3.23
CA THR A 24 -14.55 4.56 4.08
C THR A 24 -13.38 5.42 3.62
N VAL A 25 -12.85 6.23 4.53
CA VAL A 25 -11.67 7.07 4.27
C VAL A 25 -10.40 6.29 4.60
N LEU A 26 -9.49 6.21 3.63
CA LEU A 26 -8.18 5.59 3.74
C LEU A 26 -7.11 6.67 3.57
N PRO A 27 -6.47 7.14 4.66
CA PRO A 27 -5.44 8.16 4.57
C PRO A 27 -4.23 7.63 3.81
N LYS A 28 -3.58 8.51 3.05
CA LYS A 28 -2.24 8.24 2.52
C LYS A 28 -1.25 8.34 3.68
N PRO A 29 -0.25 7.45 3.75
CA PRO A 29 0.75 7.54 4.80
C PRO A 29 1.59 8.81 4.63
N ASP A 30 2.10 9.32 5.75
CA ASP A 30 3.14 10.34 5.74
C ASP A 30 4.36 9.85 4.96
N ALA A 31 5.19 10.79 4.52
CA ALA A 31 6.46 10.47 3.89
C ALA A 31 7.34 9.67 4.86
N ASP A 32 7.77 8.47 4.45
CA ASP A 32 8.68 7.61 5.20
C ASP A 32 9.85 7.21 4.30
N PRO A 33 11.11 7.39 4.72
CA PRO A 33 12.27 6.98 3.93
C PRO A 33 12.23 5.49 3.53
N ALA A 34 11.60 4.62 4.33
CA ALA A 34 11.41 3.21 3.98
C ALA A 34 10.59 3.04 2.69
N MET A 35 9.62 3.92 2.43
CA MET A 35 8.84 3.90 1.19
C MET A 35 9.70 4.27 -0.02
N ASP A 36 10.65 5.20 0.13
CA ASP A 36 11.51 5.63 -0.96
C ASP A 36 12.48 4.53 -1.40
N VAL A 37 13.06 3.80 -0.44
CA VAL A 37 13.90 2.64 -0.78
C VAL A 37 13.08 1.49 -1.35
N ALA A 38 11.89 1.19 -0.79
CA ALA A 38 11.00 0.18 -1.34
C ALA A 38 10.55 0.53 -2.78
N ARG A 39 10.22 1.80 -3.06
CA ARG A 39 9.84 2.28 -4.40
C ARG A 39 10.90 2.03 -5.47
N ARG A 40 12.18 1.96 -5.08
CA ARG A 40 13.31 1.74 -5.99
C ARG A 40 13.54 0.26 -6.32
N THR A 41 12.88 -0.66 -5.63
CA THR A 41 13.04 -2.09 -5.90
C THR A 41 12.27 -2.52 -7.14
N HIS A 42 12.66 -3.65 -7.74
CA HIS A 42 12.06 -4.09 -9.00
C HIS A 42 10.58 -4.41 -8.84
N THR A 43 10.19 -5.11 -7.77
CA THR A 43 8.80 -5.50 -7.52
C THR A 43 7.88 -4.30 -7.41
N PHE A 44 8.32 -3.26 -6.69
CA PHE A 44 7.52 -2.04 -6.52
C PHE A 44 7.43 -1.23 -7.81
N GLN A 45 8.53 -1.14 -8.58
CA GLN A 45 8.50 -0.46 -9.88
C GLN A 45 7.50 -1.11 -10.84
N GLU A 46 7.53 -2.45 -10.97
CA GLU A 46 6.58 -3.15 -11.84
C GLU A 46 5.15 -3.07 -11.30
N PHE A 47 4.95 -3.17 -9.98
CA PHE A 47 3.64 -3.00 -9.38
C PHE A 47 3.06 -1.60 -9.63
N LEU A 48 3.87 -0.54 -9.53
CA LEU A 48 3.44 0.84 -9.78
C LEU A 48 3.12 1.11 -11.26
N ARG A 49 3.74 0.39 -12.19
CA ARG A 49 3.37 0.45 -13.62
C ARG A 49 2.00 -0.17 -13.88
N PHE A 50 1.63 -1.17 -13.10
CA PHE A 50 0.34 -1.86 -13.16
C PHE A 50 -0.78 -1.14 -12.38
N SER A 51 -0.44 -0.57 -11.22
CA SER A 51 -1.43 -0.11 -10.24
C SER A 51 -1.94 1.30 -10.56
N GLN A 52 -3.25 1.42 -10.76
CA GLN A 52 -3.90 2.72 -11.00
C GLN A 52 -4.26 3.45 -9.70
N PHE A 53 -4.57 2.69 -8.64
CA PHE A 53 -4.91 3.24 -7.32
C PHE A 53 -4.05 2.60 -6.22
N PRO A 54 -2.74 2.91 -6.20
CA PRO A 54 -1.82 2.35 -5.21
C PRO A 54 -2.03 2.98 -3.83
N VAL A 55 -2.24 2.12 -2.82
CA VAL A 55 -2.24 2.49 -1.40
C VAL A 55 -0.97 1.97 -0.75
N TRP A 56 -0.20 2.91 -0.22
CA TRP A 56 1.00 2.63 0.56
C TRP A 56 0.64 2.41 2.02
N GLN A 57 1.33 1.47 2.66
CA GLN A 57 1.25 1.23 4.10
C GLN A 57 2.66 0.97 4.61
N VAL A 58 2.94 1.49 5.80
CA VAL A 58 4.19 1.23 6.52
C VAL A 58 3.82 0.75 7.91
N VAL A 59 4.32 -0.42 8.28
CA VAL A 59 4.09 -1.01 9.61
C VAL A 59 5.42 -1.34 10.25
N ALA A 60 5.55 -1.06 11.54
CA ALA A 60 6.73 -1.50 12.30
C ALA A 60 6.76 -3.03 12.36
N MET A 61 7.94 -3.61 12.18
CA MET A 61 8.16 -5.05 12.33
C MET A 61 8.69 -5.34 13.74
N PRO A 62 8.30 -6.47 14.36
CA PRO A 62 8.83 -6.86 15.65
C PRO A 62 10.32 -7.24 15.56
N GLU A 63 10.75 -7.85 14.45
CA GLU A 63 12.14 -8.21 14.19
C GLU A 63 12.49 -8.06 12.69
N PRO A 64 13.74 -7.66 12.36
CA PRO A 64 14.77 -7.17 13.28
C PRO A 64 14.42 -5.80 13.87
N GLU A 65 15.07 -5.41 14.97
CA GLU A 65 14.77 -4.15 15.68
C GLU A 65 14.84 -2.93 14.74
N GLY A 66 13.79 -2.11 14.79
CA GLY A 66 13.67 -0.91 13.95
C GLY A 66 13.37 -1.19 12.48
N ALA A 67 13.10 -2.44 12.10
CA ALA A 67 12.64 -2.76 10.75
C ALA A 67 11.19 -2.32 10.54
N LYS A 68 10.87 -2.05 9.28
CA LYS A 68 9.54 -1.72 8.81
C LYS A 68 9.18 -2.62 7.64
N GLU A 69 7.92 -3.01 7.57
CA GLU A 69 7.36 -3.59 6.35
C GLU A 69 6.63 -2.49 5.59
N VAL A 70 7.02 -2.32 4.33
CA VAL A 70 6.36 -1.45 3.38
C VAL A 70 5.46 -2.33 2.52
N ARG A 71 4.19 -1.98 2.41
CA ARG A 71 3.22 -2.64 1.54
C ARG A 71 2.66 -1.66 0.53
N LEU A 72 2.38 -2.17 -0.67
CA LEU A 72 1.68 -1.46 -1.72
C LEU A 72 0.55 -2.32 -2.24
N VAL A 73 -0.69 -1.82 -2.12
CA VAL A 73 -1.92 -2.55 -2.48
C VAL A 73 -2.67 -1.76 -3.55
N ASP A 74 -3.21 -2.44 -4.56
CA ASP A 74 -4.10 -1.80 -5.54
C ASP A 74 -5.55 -1.79 -5.03
N LEU A 75 -6.15 -0.61 -4.86
CA LEU A 75 -7.51 -0.48 -4.31
C LEU A 75 -8.62 -1.08 -5.17
N ARG A 76 -8.43 -1.21 -6.49
CA ARG A 76 -9.48 -1.75 -7.38
C ARG A 76 -9.75 -3.22 -7.07
N PHE A 77 -8.70 -3.95 -6.69
CA PHE A 77 -8.75 -5.40 -6.52
C PHE A 77 -8.52 -5.84 -5.08
N ARG A 78 -7.72 -5.10 -4.31
CA ARG A 78 -7.32 -5.38 -2.92
C ARG A 78 -6.63 -6.74 -2.67
N THR A 79 -6.41 -7.52 -3.72
CA THR A 79 -5.78 -8.85 -3.70
C THR A 79 -4.35 -8.85 -4.23
N PHE A 80 -3.94 -7.80 -4.95
CA PHE A 80 -2.58 -7.61 -5.43
C PHE A 80 -1.79 -6.78 -4.44
N THR A 81 -0.66 -7.32 -3.95
CA THR A 81 0.19 -6.63 -2.97
C THR A 81 1.67 -6.80 -3.30
N ALA A 82 2.43 -5.71 -3.34
CA ALA A 82 3.89 -5.74 -3.23
C ALA A 82 4.31 -5.47 -1.79
N ARG A 83 5.35 -6.15 -1.30
CA ARG A 83 5.90 -6.00 0.06
C ARG A 83 7.41 -5.92 0.04
N ALA A 84 7.96 -5.15 0.96
CA ALA A 84 9.38 -5.13 1.26
C ALA A 84 9.61 -4.97 2.76
N THR A 85 10.56 -5.71 3.31
CA THR A 85 11.11 -5.42 4.65
C THR A 85 12.32 -4.50 4.51
N VAL A 86 12.30 -3.37 5.21
CA VAL A 86 13.39 -2.39 5.24
C VAL A 86 13.94 -2.32 6.66
N ASP A 87 15.25 -2.46 6.84
CA ASP A 87 15.88 -2.35 8.15
C ASP A 87 16.07 -0.90 8.61
N SER A 88 16.52 -0.73 9.86
CA SER A 88 16.78 0.58 10.47
C SER A 88 17.88 1.40 9.78
N ARG A 89 18.66 0.79 8.87
CA ARG A 89 19.69 1.44 8.05
C ARG A 89 19.21 1.71 6.63
N LEU A 90 17.90 1.62 6.38
CA LEU A 90 17.27 1.80 5.08
C LEU A 90 17.76 0.81 4.02
N ARG A 91 18.14 -0.41 4.43
CA ARG A 91 18.47 -1.50 3.50
C ARG A 91 17.24 -2.38 3.33
N VAL A 92 16.90 -2.67 2.07
CA VAL A 92 15.85 -3.64 1.75
C VAL A 92 16.40 -5.04 2.05
N LEU A 93 15.80 -5.72 3.02
CA LEU A 93 16.18 -7.08 3.42
C LEU A 93 15.54 -8.12 2.49
N ASN A 94 14.32 -7.87 2.04
CA ASN A 94 13.60 -8.70 1.08
C ASN A 94 12.55 -7.87 0.33
N GLU A 95 12.13 -8.36 -0.83
CA GLU A 95 10.96 -7.89 -1.56
C GLU A 95 10.15 -9.07 -2.10
N SER A 96 8.84 -8.91 -2.23
CA SER A 96 7.93 -9.96 -2.70
C SER A 96 6.63 -9.40 -3.27
N PHE A 97 6.00 -10.19 -4.13
CA PHE A 97 4.67 -9.93 -4.66
C PHE A 97 3.72 -11.05 -4.26
N PHE A 98 2.49 -10.69 -3.92
CA PHE A 98 1.42 -11.61 -3.56
C PHE A 98 0.14 -11.29 -4.34
N PHE A 99 -0.54 -12.36 -4.74
CA PHE A 99 -1.90 -12.33 -5.27
C PHE A 99 -2.80 -13.26 -4.44
N GLY A 100 -3.95 -12.74 -4.00
CA GLY A 100 -4.97 -13.50 -3.27
C GLY A 100 -5.16 -13.04 -1.82
N SER A 101 -6.01 -13.75 -1.08
CA SER A 101 -6.39 -13.43 0.32
C SER A 101 -5.32 -13.80 1.37
N GLY A 102 -4.09 -14.10 0.96
CA GLY A 102 -3.05 -14.62 1.82
C GLY A 102 -2.51 -13.60 2.84
N ARG A 103 -2.85 -13.79 4.12
CA ARG A 103 -1.94 -13.45 5.20
C ARG A 103 -0.63 -14.25 5.00
N PRO A 104 0.55 -13.66 5.27
CA PRO A 104 1.76 -14.46 5.34
C PRO A 104 1.55 -15.55 6.41
N LYS A 105 1.96 -16.79 6.08
CA LYS A 105 2.07 -17.87 7.08
C LYS A 105 3.18 -17.56 8.06
#